data_AF-A0A377DG01-F1
#
_entry.id   AF-A0A377DG01-F1
#
_cell.length_a   1.000
_cell.length_b   1.000
_cell.length_c   1.000
_cell.angle_alpha   90.00
_cell.angle_beta   90.00
_cell.angle_gamma   90.00
#
_symmetry.space_group_name_H-M   'P 1'
#
loop_
_entity.id
_entity.type
_entity.pdbx_description
1 polymer ?
#
loop_
_entity_poly.entity_id
_entity_poly.type
_entity_poly.pdbx_seq_one_letter_code
_entity_poly.pdbx_strand_id
1 'polypeptide(L)'
;MTEVQHIVILVEHHLLDYKGVEKRFSQIQPLRYPRWLVALMVGLSCACFCKLNKGGWDGAVITFFASTVAMYIRQLLAQRHLHPQINFCLTAFAATTISGLLLQLPTFSNTPTIAMAASVLLLVPGFPLINAVADMFKGHINTGLARWAIASLLTLATCVGVVMALTIWGLRGWV
;
A
#
# COMPACT_ATOMS: atom_id res chain seq x y z
N MET A 1 -14.91 9.94 -7.97
CA MET A 1 -15.52 9.19 -9.09
C MET A 1 -16.99 9.57 -9.29
N THR A 2 -17.76 9.77 -8.21
CA THR A 2 -19.19 10.12 -8.26
C THR A 2 -19.50 11.51 -8.86
N GLU A 3 -18.79 12.58 -8.46
CA GLU A 3 -19.07 13.94 -8.97
C GLU A 3 -18.79 14.11 -10.47
N VAL A 4 -17.72 13.49 -10.98
CA VAL A 4 -17.35 13.56 -12.40
C VAL A 4 -18.37 12.81 -13.25
N GLN A 5 -18.84 11.63 -12.81
CA GLN A 5 -19.90 10.90 -13.52
C GLN A 5 -21.23 11.67 -13.52
N HIS A 6 -21.57 12.34 -12.42
CA HIS A 6 -22.80 13.14 -12.33
C HIS A 6 -22.76 14.36 -13.25
N ILE A 7 -21.59 15.00 -13.40
CA ILE A 7 -21.39 16.12 -14.34
C ILE A 7 -21.51 15.62 -15.79
N VAL A 8 -20.93 14.47 -16.14
CA VAL A 8 -21.04 13.87 -17.48
C VAL A 8 -22.49 13.54 -17.83
N ILE A 9 -23.26 12.95 -16.90
CA ILE A 9 -24.69 12.63 -17.10
C ILE A 9 -25.53 13.91 -17.28
N LEU A 10 -25.26 15.00 -16.53
CA LEU A 10 -25.97 16.27 -16.69
C LEU A 10 -25.66 16.98 -18.02
N VAL A 11 -24.45 16.79 -18.56
CA VAL A 11 -24.04 17.30 -19.88
C VAL A 11 -24.71 16.49 -20.99
N GLU A 12 -24.78 15.16 -20.83
CA GLU A 12 -25.41 14.24 -21.78
C GLU A 12 -26.92 14.48 -21.91
N HIS A 13 -27.59 14.88 -20.82
CA HIS A 13 -28.98 15.32 -20.83
C HIS A 13 -29.20 16.78 -21.28
N HIS A 14 -28.17 17.46 -21.81
CA HIS A 14 -28.21 18.83 -22.33
C HIS A 14 -28.72 19.89 -21.33
N LEU A 15 -28.58 19.62 -20.03
CA LEU A 15 -29.00 20.52 -18.94
C LEU A 15 -27.85 21.43 -18.46
N LEU A 16 -26.62 21.24 -18.97
CA LEU A 16 -25.45 22.02 -18.58
C LEU A 16 -24.68 22.56 -19.79
N ASP A 17 -24.56 23.89 -19.85
CA ASP A 17 -23.76 24.62 -20.85
C ASP A 17 -22.25 24.56 -20.51
N TYR A 18 -21.36 24.75 -21.49
CA TYR A 18 -19.90 24.57 -21.40
C TYR A 18 -19.28 25.30 -20.19
N LYS A 19 -19.75 26.52 -19.89
CA LYS A 19 -19.28 27.33 -18.76
C LYS A 19 -19.66 26.77 -17.38
N GLY A 20 -20.73 25.98 -17.29
CA GLY A 20 -21.18 25.33 -16.05
C GLY A 20 -20.33 24.12 -15.67
N VAL A 21 -19.81 23.40 -16.67
CA VAL A 21 -18.92 22.24 -16.49
C VAL A 21 -17.57 22.69 -15.93
N GLU A 22 -16.97 23.73 -16.52
CA GLU A 22 -15.67 24.26 -16.10
C GLU A 22 -15.68 24.75 -14.64
N LYS A 23 -16.77 25.42 -14.24
CA LYS A 23 -16.94 25.92 -12.87
C LYS A 23 -17.12 24.79 -11.85
N ARG A 24 -17.87 23.73 -12.17
CA ARG A 24 -18.01 22.57 -11.27
C ARG A 24 -16.77 21.69 -11.23
N PHE A 25 -16.06 21.52 -12.35
CA PHE A 25 -14.77 20.83 -12.36
C PHE A 25 -13.73 21.56 -11.49
N SER A 26 -13.73 22.91 -11.48
CA SER A 26 -12.84 23.71 -10.64
C SER A 26 -13.13 23.60 -9.13
N GLN A 27 -14.35 23.19 -8.75
CA GLN A 27 -14.76 23.00 -7.36
C GLN A 27 -14.46 21.60 -6.82
N ILE A 28 -14.06 20.64 -7.67
CA ILE A 28 -13.63 19.31 -7.23
C ILE A 28 -12.25 19.48 -6.59
N GLN A 29 -12.24 19.84 -5.32
CA GLN A 29 -11.02 19.81 -4.53
C GLN A 29 -10.68 18.35 -4.28
N PRO A 30 -9.52 17.85 -4.75
CA PRO A 30 -9.07 16.53 -4.35
C PRO A 30 -8.88 16.57 -2.84
N LEU A 31 -9.65 15.77 -2.10
CA LEU A 31 -9.47 15.57 -0.66
C LEU A 31 -8.06 14.99 -0.43
N ARG A 32 -7.08 15.88 -0.27
CA ARG A 32 -5.71 15.54 0.08
C ARG A 32 -5.68 15.38 1.59
N TYR A 33 -5.89 14.15 2.05
CA TYR A 33 -5.61 13.82 3.44
C TYR A 33 -4.14 14.12 3.75
N PRO A 34 -3.83 14.69 4.93
CA PRO A 34 -2.46 14.93 5.33
C PRO A 34 -1.71 13.60 5.37
N ARG A 35 -0.55 13.59 4.71
CA ARG A 35 0.33 12.43 4.49
C ARG A 35 0.69 11.69 5.77
N TRP A 36 0.93 12.46 6.83
CA TRP A 36 1.24 11.95 8.16
C TRP A 36 0.07 11.19 8.78
N LEU A 37 -1.18 11.65 8.58
CA LEU A 37 -2.38 10.97 9.06
C LEU A 37 -2.60 9.63 8.34
N VAL A 38 -2.35 9.59 7.02
CA VAL A 38 -2.43 8.34 6.25
C VAL A 38 -1.39 7.33 6.74
N ALA A 39 -0.16 7.76 6.98
CA ALA A 39 0.89 6.89 7.50
C ALA A 39 0.56 6.34 8.90
N LEU A 40 -0.01 7.18 9.77
CA LEU A 40 -0.39 6.80 11.14
C LEU A 40 -1.56 5.80 11.16
N MET A 41 -2.62 6.06 10.38
CA MET A 41 -3.76 5.13 10.26
C MET A 41 -3.33 3.76 9.72
N VAL A 42 -2.42 3.76 8.76
CA VAL A 42 -1.82 2.56 8.19
C VAL A 42 -0.99 1.80 9.22
N GLY A 43 -0.12 2.49 9.95
CA GLY A 43 0.68 1.89 11.03
C GLY A 43 -0.21 1.25 12.10
N LEU A 44 -1.29 1.94 12.50
CA LEU A 44 -2.25 1.44 13.49
C LEU A 44 -2.96 0.17 13.00
N SER A 45 -3.36 0.14 11.72
CA SER A 45 -3.98 -1.03 11.10
C SER A 45 -3.05 -2.25 11.11
N CYS A 46 -1.78 -2.07 10.73
CA CYS A 46 -0.79 -3.15 10.74
C CYS A 46 -0.48 -3.64 12.17
N ALA A 47 -0.40 -2.73 13.14
CA ALA A 47 -0.21 -3.06 14.55
C ALA A 47 -1.38 -3.89 15.11
N CYS A 48 -2.61 -3.50 14.80
CA CYS A 48 -3.81 -4.24 15.20
C CYS A 48 -3.83 -5.64 14.57
N PHE A 49 -3.45 -5.75 13.29
CA PHE A 49 -3.37 -7.03 12.59
C PHE A 49 -2.31 -7.95 13.21
N CYS A 50 -1.14 -7.42 13.57
CA CYS A 50 -0.09 -8.18 14.25
C CYS A 50 -0.58 -8.71 15.60
N LYS A 51 -1.26 -7.86 16.39
CA LYS A 51 -1.87 -8.26 17.67
C LYS A 51 -2.90 -9.38 17.50
N LEU A 52 -3.75 -9.30 16.47
CA LEU A 52 -4.77 -10.31 16.17
C LEU A 52 -4.13 -11.66 15.81
N ASN A 53 -3.00 -11.64 15.09
CA ASN A 53 -2.23 -12.83 14.75
C ASN A 53 -1.33 -13.33 15.90
N LYS A 54 -1.65 -13.00 17.17
CA LYS A 54 -0.88 -13.43 18.35
C LYS A 54 0.57 -12.91 18.38
N GLY A 55 0.86 -11.77 17.74
CA GLY A 55 2.17 -11.11 17.72
C GLY A 55 2.62 -10.47 19.04
N GLY A 56 1.77 -10.48 20.07
CA GLY A 56 2.00 -9.77 21.33
C GLY A 56 1.83 -8.25 21.20
N TRP A 57 1.87 -7.55 22.35
CA TRP A 57 1.87 -6.09 22.37
C TRP A 57 3.17 -5.52 21.82
N ASP A 58 4.28 -6.19 22.11
CA ASP A 58 5.60 -5.86 21.63
C ASP A 58 5.70 -5.87 20.09
N GLY A 59 5.23 -6.94 19.46
CA GLY A 59 5.18 -7.04 18.00
C GLY A 59 4.28 -5.98 17.36
N ALA A 60 3.19 -5.59 18.03
CA ALA A 60 2.32 -4.52 17.55
C ALA A 60 3.01 -3.15 17.53
N VAL A 61 3.80 -2.82 18.56
CA VAL A 61 4.56 -1.56 18.62
C VAL A 61 5.66 -1.53 17.55
N ILE A 62 6.40 -2.64 17.39
CA ILE A 62 7.42 -2.79 16.34
C ILE A 62 6.80 -2.59 14.96
N THR A 63 5.70 -3.30 14.69
CA THR A 63 4.98 -3.22 13.41
C THR A 63 4.44 -1.81 13.16
N PHE A 64 3.94 -1.13 14.20
CA PHE A 64 3.47 0.25 14.10
C PHE A 64 4.56 1.19 13.58
N PHE A 65 5.74 1.19 14.20
CA PHE A 65 6.85 2.06 13.79
C PHE A 65 7.39 1.66 12.42
N ALA A 66 7.59 0.37 12.16
CA ALA A 66 8.07 -0.11 10.87
C ALA A 66 7.13 0.27 9.72
N SER A 67 5.83 0.02 9.85
CA SER A 67 4.84 0.34 8.82
C SER A 67 4.64 1.85 8.64
N THR A 68 4.69 2.64 9.72
CA THR A 68 4.56 4.11 9.63
C THR A 68 5.74 4.71 8.86
N VAL A 69 6.98 4.29 9.18
CA VAL A 69 8.18 4.77 8.48
C VAL A 69 8.21 4.27 7.04
N ALA A 70 7.88 3.00 6.78
CA ALA A 70 7.82 2.46 5.43
C ALA A 70 6.78 3.19 4.56
N MET A 71 5.60 3.49 5.12
CA MET A 71 4.56 4.25 4.42
C MET A 71 4.99 5.71 4.17
N TYR A 72 5.72 6.32 5.10
CA TYR A 72 6.30 7.65 4.90
C TYR A 72 7.33 7.67 3.76
N ILE A 73 8.24 6.70 3.72
CA ILE A 73 9.22 6.52 2.63
C ILE A 73 8.51 6.32 1.29
N ARG A 74 7.46 5.48 1.26
CA ARG A 74 6.66 5.21 0.06
C ARG A 74 6.02 6.47 -0.49
N GLN A 75 5.46 7.29 0.39
CA GLN A 75 4.85 8.55 0.00
C GLN A 75 5.91 9.54 -0.51
N LEU A 76 7.10 9.59 0.09
CA LEU A 76 8.19 10.47 -0.33
C LEU A 76 8.71 10.08 -1.73
N LEU A 77 8.92 8.80 -1.98
CA LEU A 77 9.32 8.30 -3.29
C LEU A 77 8.23 8.48 -4.36
N ALA A 78 6.96 8.33 -3.99
CA ALA A 78 5.85 8.56 -4.92
C ALA A 78 5.81 10.00 -5.44
N GLN A 79 6.28 10.98 -4.65
CA GLN A 79 6.41 12.37 -5.10
C GLN A 79 7.55 12.60 -6.08
N ARG A 80 8.54 11.71 -6.13
CA ARG A 80 9.68 11.81 -7.04
C ARG A 80 9.40 11.22 -8.42
N HIS A 81 8.15 10.88 -8.74
CA HIS A 81 7.74 10.28 -10.03
C HIS A 81 8.52 8.99 -10.41
N LEU A 82 9.03 8.26 -9.42
CA LEU A 82 9.72 7.00 -9.68
C LEU A 82 8.73 5.92 -10.14
N HIS A 83 9.20 5.01 -10.99
CA HIS A 83 8.40 3.88 -11.47
C HIS A 83 7.83 3.08 -10.28
N PRO A 84 6.52 2.78 -10.25
CA PRO A 84 5.85 2.16 -9.10
C PRO A 84 6.56 0.89 -8.58
N GLN A 85 7.11 0.07 -9.47
CA GLN A 85 7.87 -1.13 -9.09
C GLN A 85 9.07 -0.83 -8.17
N ILE A 86 9.84 0.22 -8.49
CA ILE A 86 11.03 0.61 -7.71
C ILE A 86 10.60 1.13 -6.34
N ASN A 87 9.53 1.92 -6.30
CA ASN A 87 8.98 2.43 -5.05
C ASN A 87 8.53 1.28 -4.13
N PHE A 88 7.81 0.29 -4.67
CA PHE A 88 7.39 -0.89 -3.91
C PHE A 88 8.58 -1.73 -3.44
N CYS A 89 9.59 -1.95 -4.29
CA CYS A 89 10.80 -2.68 -3.89
C CYS A 89 11.55 -1.98 -2.73
N LEU A 90 11.80 -0.67 -2.85
CA LEU A 90 12.55 0.07 -1.81
C LEU A 90 11.76 0.20 -0.50
N THR A 91 10.44 0.30 -0.59
CA THR A 91 9.59 0.38 0.60
C THR A 91 9.46 -0.96 1.30
N ALA A 92 9.40 -2.06 0.55
CA ALA A 92 9.49 -3.42 1.11
C ALA A 92 10.83 -3.64 1.81
N PHE A 93 11.91 -3.21 1.15
CA PHE A 93 13.26 -3.26 1.69
C PHE A 93 13.38 -2.46 3.00
N ALA A 94 12.89 -1.22 3.02
CA ALA A 94 12.91 -0.37 4.20
C ALA A 94 12.04 -0.94 5.34
N ALA A 95 10.83 -1.41 5.04
CA ALA A 95 9.93 -2.02 6.02
C ALA A 95 10.58 -3.26 6.68
N THR A 96 11.17 -4.12 5.86
CA THR A 96 11.82 -5.37 6.29
C THR A 96 13.11 -5.07 7.06
N THR A 97 13.90 -4.08 6.62
CA THR A 97 15.11 -3.62 7.31
C THR A 97 14.80 -3.04 8.69
N ILE A 98 13.79 -2.17 8.79
CA ILE A 98 13.40 -1.55 10.06
C ILE A 98 12.82 -2.62 11.00
N SER A 99 11.95 -3.50 10.51
CA SER A 99 11.41 -4.61 11.31
C SER A 99 12.52 -5.55 11.76
N GLY A 100 13.47 -5.88 10.87
CA GLY A 100 14.58 -6.79 11.13
C GLY A 100 15.58 -6.24 12.14
N LEU A 101 15.97 -4.97 12.03
CA LEU A 101 16.85 -4.31 12.99
C LEU A 101 16.18 -4.18 14.38
N LEU A 102 14.87 -3.91 14.41
CA LEU A 102 14.13 -3.75 15.66
C LEU A 102 13.92 -5.10 16.39
N LEU A 103 13.92 -6.22 15.65
CA LEU A 103 13.89 -7.60 16.20
C LEU A 103 15.25 -8.08 16.74
N GLN A 104 16.37 -7.50 16.30
CA GLN A 104 17.70 -7.82 16.84
C GLN A 104 17.96 -7.21 18.22
N LEU A 105 17.08 -6.33 18.72
CA LEU A 105 17.19 -5.77 20.06
C LEU A 105 16.81 -6.83 21.13
N PRO A 106 17.63 -7.01 22.18
CA PRO A 106 17.50 -8.09 23.17
C PRO A 106 16.23 -8.01 24.03
N THR A 107 15.47 -6.91 23.96
CA THR A 107 14.16 -6.76 24.63
C THR A 107 13.03 -7.49 23.90
N PHE A 108 13.19 -7.85 22.62
CA PHE A 108 12.11 -8.37 21.76
C PHE A 108 12.42 -9.75 21.14
N SER A 109 13.42 -10.46 21.67
CA SER A 109 13.88 -11.79 21.19
C SER A 109 12.80 -12.87 21.08
N ASN A 110 11.63 -12.71 21.73
CA ASN A 110 10.51 -13.65 21.68
C ASN A 110 9.38 -13.20 20.74
N THR A 111 9.54 -12.08 20.02
CA THR A 111 8.46 -11.60 19.15
C THR A 111 8.38 -12.39 17.84
N PRO A 112 7.17 -12.79 17.40
CA PRO A 112 7.05 -13.76 16.33
C PRO A 112 7.42 -13.17 14.97
N THR A 113 7.91 -14.02 14.07
CA THR A 113 8.07 -13.76 12.62
C THR A 113 6.82 -13.14 11.96
N ILE A 114 5.66 -13.29 12.60
CA ILE A 114 4.38 -12.66 12.30
C ILE A 114 4.47 -11.12 12.24
N ALA A 115 5.30 -10.47 13.05
CA ALA A 115 5.50 -9.01 13.01
C ALA A 115 6.18 -8.56 11.71
N MET A 116 7.14 -9.35 11.20
CA MET A 116 7.79 -9.09 9.91
C MET A 116 6.84 -9.31 8.74
N ALA A 117 5.99 -10.34 8.81
CA ALA A 117 4.98 -10.59 7.78
C ALA A 117 3.90 -9.48 7.77
N ALA A 118 3.48 -9.02 8.94
CA ALA A 118 2.47 -7.97 9.11
C ALA A 118 2.90 -6.62 8.53
N SER A 119 4.18 -6.27 8.61
CA SER A 119 4.69 -5.00 8.07
C SER A 119 4.78 -4.99 6.53
N VAL A 120 4.94 -6.16 5.90
CA VAL A 120 5.00 -6.32 4.43
C VAL A 120 3.61 -6.46 3.80
N LEU A 121 2.61 -6.97 4.52
CA LEU A 121 1.24 -7.17 4.02
C LEU A 121 0.60 -5.92 3.43
N LEU A 122 0.98 -4.73 3.90
CA LEU A 122 0.51 -3.44 3.37
C LEU A 122 0.89 -3.21 1.90
N LEU A 123 1.97 -3.85 1.43
CA LEU A 123 2.51 -3.67 0.09
C LEU A 123 1.88 -4.61 -0.93
N VAL A 124 1.01 -5.53 -0.53
CA VAL A 124 0.25 -6.35 -1.48
C VAL A 124 -0.70 -5.43 -2.25
N PRO A 125 -0.68 -5.43 -3.60
CA PRO A 125 -1.57 -4.61 -4.42
C PRO A 125 -3.00 -5.17 -4.40
N GLY A 126 -3.67 -5.12 -3.25
CA GLY A 126 -5.00 -5.68 -3.03
C GLY A 126 -6.08 -4.99 -3.87
N PHE A 127 -6.08 -3.65 -3.93
CA PHE A 127 -7.05 -2.90 -4.72
C PHE A 127 -6.95 -3.21 -6.24
N PRO A 128 -5.76 -3.21 -6.87
CA PRO A 128 -5.61 -3.71 -8.24
C PRO A 128 -6.08 -5.14 -8.45
N LEU A 129 -5.80 -6.04 -7.50
CA LEU A 129 -6.14 -7.46 -7.62
C LEU A 129 -7.66 -7.70 -7.52
N ILE A 130 -8.33 -7.04 -6.58
CA ILE A 130 -9.79 -7.11 -6.43
C ILE A 130 -10.48 -6.55 -7.68
N ASN A 131 -10.00 -5.41 -8.20
CA ASN A 131 -10.57 -4.81 -9.40
C ASN A 131 -10.34 -5.69 -10.64
N ALA A 132 -9.14 -6.27 -10.81
CA ALA A 132 -8.85 -7.18 -11.91
C ALA A 132 -9.82 -8.37 -11.95
N VAL A 133 -10.07 -8.99 -10.79
CA VAL A 133 -11.03 -10.08 -10.65
C VAL A 133 -12.45 -9.60 -10.96
N ALA A 134 -12.85 -8.44 -10.42
CA ALA A 134 -14.17 -7.87 -10.68
C ALA A 134 -14.41 -7.56 -12.18
N ASP A 135 -13.40 -7.08 -12.91
CA ASP A 135 -13.52 -6.82 -14.35
C ASP A 135 -13.61 -8.10 -15.18
N MET A 136 -12.88 -9.16 -14.78
CA MET A 136 -12.97 -10.48 -15.41
C MET A 136 -14.38 -11.06 -15.24
N PHE A 137 -14.97 -10.95 -14.05
CA PHE A 137 -16.35 -11.38 -13.80
C PHE A 137 -17.38 -10.57 -14.60
N LYS A 138 -17.10 -9.30 -14.89
CA LYS A 138 -17.96 -8.41 -15.71
C LYS A 138 -17.74 -8.59 -17.22
N GLY A 139 -17.00 -9.61 -17.66
CA GLY A 139 -16.73 -9.89 -19.07
C GLY A 139 -15.64 -9.04 -19.73
N HIS A 140 -14.99 -8.12 -18.99
CA HIS A 140 -13.90 -7.27 -19.49
C HIS A 140 -12.53 -7.93 -19.27
N ILE A 141 -12.40 -9.18 -19.75
CA ILE A 141 -11.26 -10.06 -19.45
C ILE A 141 -9.91 -9.43 -19.81
N ASN A 142 -9.80 -8.76 -20.97
CA ASN A 142 -8.55 -8.16 -21.42
C ASN A 142 -8.04 -7.06 -20.46
N THR A 143 -8.96 -6.22 -19.94
CA THR A 143 -8.61 -5.17 -18.98
C THR A 143 -8.33 -5.73 -17.58
N GLY A 144 -9.03 -6.80 -17.20
CA GLY A 144 -8.78 -7.54 -15.97
C GLY A 144 -7.40 -8.20 -15.98
N LEU A 145 -7.04 -8.85 -17.09
CA LEU A 145 -5.73 -9.49 -17.27
C LEU A 145 -4.58 -8.47 -17.21
N ALA A 146 -4.75 -7.29 -17.83
CA ALA A 146 -3.76 -6.22 -17.75
C ALA A 146 -3.54 -5.73 -16.31
N ARG A 147 -4.61 -5.49 -15.54
CA ARG A 147 -4.49 -5.11 -14.12
C ARG A 147 -3.88 -6.22 -13.27
N TRP A 148 -4.24 -7.47 -13.57
CA TRP A 148 -3.69 -8.65 -12.90
C TRP A 148 -2.19 -8.79 -13.13
N ALA A 149 -1.72 -8.60 -14.37
CA ALA A 149 -0.31 -8.62 -14.72
C ALA A 149 0.49 -7.51 -14.02
N ILE A 150 -0.07 -6.30 -13.92
CA ILE A 150 0.55 -5.20 -13.17
C ILE A 150 0.62 -5.53 -11.67
N ALA A 151 -0.45 -6.10 -11.11
CA ALA A 151 -0.49 -6.51 -9.71
C ALA A 151 0.53 -7.62 -9.40
N SER A 152 0.66 -8.63 -10.28
CA SER A 152 1.63 -9.71 -10.10
C SER A 152 3.07 -9.22 -10.21
N LEU A 153 3.33 -8.32 -11.16
CA LEU A 153 4.64 -7.69 -11.34
C LEU A 153 5.06 -6.83 -10.15
N LEU A 154 4.13 -6.07 -9.57
CA LEU A 154 4.34 -5.33 -8.32
C LEU A 154 4.61 -6.29 -7.16
N THR A 155 3.86 -7.39 -7.07
CA THR A 155 4.02 -8.41 -6.03
C THR A 155 5.41 -9.07 -6.11
N LEU A 156 5.87 -9.41 -7.31
CA LEU A 156 7.22 -9.94 -7.54
C LEU A 156 8.30 -8.93 -7.11
N ALA A 157 8.14 -7.65 -7.46
CA ALA A 157 9.07 -6.60 -7.06
C ALA A 157 9.15 -6.45 -5.53
N THR A 158 8.02 -6.54 -4.83
CA THR A 158 8.00 -6.59 -3.35
C THR A 158 8.70 -7.81 -2.80
N CYS A 159 8.45 -9.00 -3.33
CA CYS A 159 9.11 -10.23 -2.88
C CYS A 159 10.63 -10.13 -3.02
N VAL A 160 11.13 -9.58 -4.13
CA VAL A 160 12.55 -9.34 -4.35
C VAL A 160 13.12 -8.38 -3.29
N GLY A 161 12.43 -7.27 -2.99
CA GLY A 161 12.85 -6.33 -1.96
C GLY A 161 12.89 -6.94 -0.55
N VAL A 162 11.92 -7.78 -0.21
CA VAL A 162 11.88 -8.52 1.08
C VAL A 162 13.04 -9.50 1.16
N VAL A 163 13.23 -10.35 0.14
CA VAL A 163 14.30 -11.36 0.11
C VAL A 163 15.67 -10.69 0.19
N MET A 164 15.88 -9.59 -0.54
CA MET A 164 17.12 -8.81 -0.49
C MET A 164 17.41 -8.23 0.90
N ALA A 165 16.38 -7.75 1.61
CA ALA A 165 16.56 -7.31 2.99
C ALA A 165 16.89 -8.50 3.92
N LEU A 166 16.16 -9.62 3.79
CA LEU A 166 16.40 -10.80 4.63
C LEU A 166 17.81 -11.38 4.46
N THR A 167 18.33 -11.41 3.22
CA THR A 167 19.69 -11.91 2.95
C THR A 167 20.76 -11.00 3.54
N ILE A 168 20.59 -9.67 3.47
CA ILE A 168 21.54 -8.71 4.05
C ILE A 168 21.56 -8.78 5.57
N TRP A 169 20.39 -8.92 6.20
CA TRP A 169 20.27 -8.92 7.66
C TRP A 169 20.46 -10.30 8.31
N GLY A 170 20.64 -11.36 7.51
CA GLY A 170 20.90 -12.72 8.00
C GLY A 170 19.75 -13.32 8.82
N LEU A 171 18.53 -12.76 8.72
CA LEU A 171 17.33 -13.22 9.41
C LEU A 171 16.81 -14.49 8.74
N ARG A 172 17.49 -15.60 9.01
CA ARG A 172 17.25 -16.96 8.51
C ARG A 172 16.07 -17.63 9.22
N GLY A 173 15.02 -16.87 9.55
CA GLY A 173 13.83 -17.34 10.27
C GLY A 173 12.66 -17.74 9.37
N TRP A 174 12.89 -17.88 8.06
CA TRP A 174 11.87 -18.21 7.05
C TRP A 174 12.15 -19.53 6.33
N VAL A 175 13.01 -20.38 6.90
CA VAL A 175 13.24 -21.77 6.44
C VAL A 175 12.93 -22.71 7.60
#